data_AF-F0SNM2-F1
#
_entry.id   AF-F0SNM2-F1
#
_cell.length_a   1.000
_cell.length_b   1.000
_cell.length_c   1.000
_cell.angle_alpha   90.00
_cell.angle_beta   90.00
_cell.angle_gamma   90.00
#
_symmetry.space_group_name_H-M   'P 1'
#
loop_
_entity.id
_entity.type
_entity.pdbx_description
1 polymer ?
#
loop_
_entity_poly.entity_id
_entity_poly.type
_entity_poly.pdbx_seq_one_letter_code
_entity_poly.pdbx_strand_id
1 'polypeptide(L)'
;MLTLVWFFLTLLSSLACAVLAVLLPAAVKKLGLFSIALGAGVAASEFGLRRKFNLPRSPAQGPIIILLAGAAEFIRVYESFRQFASARSEALERQLAEHPMPDEAMFEEIRQQAIPTWDSFLAFRYSSLPIDFANSPALAWGLLAVEVLLAMLAAGGLWWYLNRPASSAKPKDTSEDQPGPQTAE
;
A
#
# COMPACT_ATOMS: atom_id res chain seq x y z
N MET A 1 -15.86 17.70 -13.65
CA MET A 1 -14.46 17.54 -14.14
C MET A 1 -13.42 17.60 -13.02
N LEU A 2 -13.45 18.59 -12.12
CA LEU A 2 -12.42 18.78 -11.08
C LEU A 2 -12.21 17.58 -10.14
N THR A 3 -13.29 16.91 -9.73
CA THR A 3 -13.27 15.68 -8.91
C THR A 3 -12.61 14.49 -9.60
N LEU A 4 -12.77 14.38 -10.92
CA LEU A 4 -12.26 13.29 -11.74
C LEU A 4 -10.75 13.47 -11.98
N VAL A 5 -10.32 14.69 -12.32
CA VAL A 5 -8.90 15.06 -12.45
C VAL A 5 -8.15 14.82 -11.14
N TRP A 6 -8.75 15.20 -10.02
CA TRP A 6 -8.16 14.96 -8.70
C TRP A 6 -8.04 13.48 -8.36
N PHE A 7 -9.08 12.69 -8.63
CA PHE A 7 -9.01 11.23 -8.42
C PHE A 7 -7.87 10.62 -9.22
N PHE A 8 -7.71 11.03 -10.49
CA PHE A 8 -6.59 10.60 -11.33
C PHE A 8 -5.22 11.01 -10.76
N LEU A 9 -5.08 12.21 -10.22
CA LEU A 9 -3.81 12.66 -9.61
C LEU A 9 -3.47 11.88 -8.34
N THR A 10 -4.45 11.58 -7.49
CA THR A 10 -4.25 10.76 -6.29
C THR A 10 -3.90 9.32 -6.67
N LEU A 11 -4.56 8.78 -7.70
CA LEU A 11 -4.28 7.46 -8.26
C LEU A 11 -2.85 7.38 -8.83
N LEU A 12 -2.45 8.36 -9.67
CA LEU A 12 -1.10 8.45 -10.23
C LEU A 12 -0.03 8.58 -9.16
N SER A 13 -0.26 9.40 -8.12
CA SER A 13 0.70 9.58 -7.03
C SER A 13 0.85 8.29 -6.21
N SER A 14 -0.27 7.61 -5.92
CA SER A 14 -0.28 6.34 -5.20
C SER A 14 0.43 5.24 -6.01
N LEU A 15 0.18 5.21 -7.33
CA LEU A 15 0.85 4.29 -8.25
C LEU A 15 2.36 4.55 -8.32
N ALA A 16 2.78 5.81 -8.42
CA ALA A 16 4.19 6.18 -8.44
C ALA A 16 4.91 5.76 -7.13
N CYS A 17 4.29 6.00 -5.97
CA CYS A 17 4.80 5.54 -4.68
C CYS A 17 4.90 4.01 -4.62
N ALA A 18 3.91 3.28 -5.14
CA ALA A 18 3.90 1.82 -5.18
C ALA A 18 5.00 1.25 -6.10
N VAL A 19 5.31 1.92 -7.21
CA VAL A 19 6.38 1.49 -8.13
C VAL A 19 7.76 1.81 -7.55
N LEU A 20 7.96 3.02 -7.01
CA LEU A 20 9.23 3.42 -6.38
C LEU A 20 9.57 2.54 -5.17
N ALA A 21 8.55 2.05 -4.45
CA ALA A 21 8.70 1.10 -3.35
C ALA A 21 9.48 -0.17 -3.71
N VAL A 22 9.33 -0.63 -4.95
CA VAL A 22 9.96 -1.88 -5.41
C VAL A 22 11.49 -1.74 -5.42
N LEU A 23 11.99 -0.53 -5.73
CA LEU A 23 13.40 -0.18 -5.82
C LEU A 23 14.10 -0.04 -4.46
N LEU A 24 13.37 -0.06 -3.35
CA LEU A 24 13.98 0.12 -2.03
C LEU A 24 14.76 -1.14 -1.58
N PRO A 25 15.90 -0.97 -0.88
CA PRO A 25 16.69 -2.10 -0.37
C PRO A 25 15.88 -3.02 0.55
N ALA A 26 16.17 -4.33 0.51
CA ALA A 26 15.48 -5.34 1.31
C ALA A 26 15.51 -5.04 2.83
N ALA A 27 16.54 -4.37 3.33
CA ALA A 27 16.66 -3.96 4.74
C ALA A 27 15.57 -2.97 5.21
N VAL A 28 14.97 -2.22 4.27
CA VAL A 28 13.87 -1.28 4.56
C VAL A 28 12.51 -1.99 4.51
N LYS A 29 12.43 -3.14 3.84
CA LYS A 29 11.22 -3.99 3.71
C LYS A 29 11.01 -4.84 4.97
N LYS A 30 11.08 -4.23 6.16
CA LYS A 30 10.60 -4.87 7.38
C LYS A 30 9.09 -5.10 7.21
N LEU A 31 8.68 -6.37 7.31
CA LEU A 31 7.30 -6.84 7.18
C LEU A 31 6.33 -5.85 7.87
N GLY A 32 5.34 -5.37 7.12
CA GLY A 32 4.30 -4.46 7.62
C GLY A 32 4.68 -2.99 7.77
N LEU A 33 5.92 -2.61 8.12
CA LEU A 33 6.30 -1.19 8.24
C LEU A 33 6.20 -0.46 6.89
N PHE A 34 6.60 -1.14 5.82
CA PHE A 34 6.49 -0.60 4.48
C PHE A 34 5.03 -0.43 4.05
N SER A 35 4.18 -1.42 4.34
CA SER A 35 2.74 -1.38 4.03
C SER A 35 2.05 -0.23 4.79
N ILE A 36 2.40 -0.01 6.06
CA ILE A 36 1.92 1.12 6.85
C ILE A 36 2.36 2.45 6.23
N ALA A 37 3.64 2.59 5.86
CA ALA A 37 4.16 3.80 5.25
C ALA A 37 3.50 4.09 3.89
N LEU A 38 3.25 3.06 3.09
CA LEU A 38 2.56 3.17 1.81
C LEU A 38 1.11 3.62 2.01
N GLY A 39 0.37 3.00 2.93
CA GLY A 39 -0.99 3.41 3.28
C GLY A 39 -1.07 4.85 3.79
N ALA A 40 -0.16 5.23 4.69
CA ALA A 40 -0.04 6.60 5.18
C ALA A 40 0.32 7.58 4.05
N GLY A 41 1.21 7.20 3.14
CA GLY A 41 1.59 8.01 1.97
C GLY A 41 0.41 8.29 1.04
N VAL A 42 -0.43 7.28 0.76
CA VAL A 42 -1.65 7.42 -0.05
C VAL A 42 -2.60 8.43 0.60
N ALA A 43 -2.90 8.29 1.91
CA ALA A 43 -3.76 9.24 2.62
C ALA A 43 -3.15 10.66 2.72
N ALA A 44 -1.83 10.78 2.90
CA ALA A 44 -1.14 12.08 2.93
C ALA A 44 -1.18 12.78 1.56
N SER A 45 -1.04 12.02 0.47
CA SER A 45 -1.14 12.56 -0.90
C SER A 45 -2.52 13.12 -1.20
N GLU A 46 -3.58 12.43 -0.73
CA GLU A 46 -4.95 12.90 -0.84
C GLU A 46 -5.12 14.24 -0.13
N PHE A 47 -4.66 14.32 1.12
CA PHE A 47 -4.76 15.53 1.92
C PHE A 47 -4.01 16.70 1.27
N GLY A 48 -2.80 16.46 0.77
CA GLY A 48 -1.99 17.46 0.07
C GLY A 48 -2.66 17.97 -1.20
N LEU A 49 -3.18 17.06 -2.03
CA LEU A 49 -3.91 17.41 -3.25
C LEU A 49 -5.21 18.16 -2.92
N ARG A 50 -5.96 17.71 -1.91
CA ARG A 50 -7.20 18.37 -1.48
C ARG A 50 -6.95 19.81 -1.02
N ARG A 51 -5.88 20.03 -0.25
CA ARG A 51 -5.49 21.37 0.22
C ARG A 51 -5.05 22.28 -0.93
N LYS A 52 -4.30 21.74 -1.90
CA LYS A 52 -3.84 22.51 -3.07
C LYS A 52 -4.98 22.95 -3.99
N PHE A 53 -5.99 22.11 -4.17
CA PHE A 53 -7.12 22.36 -5.08
C PHE A 53 -8.40 22.82 -4.38
N ASN A 54 -8.35 23.09 -3.07
CA ASN A 54 -9.46 23.53 -2.23
C ASN A 54 -10.75 22.71 -2.41
N LEU A 55 -10.60 21.38 -2.45
CA LEU A 55 -11.69 20.47 -2.78
C LEU A 55 -12.60 20.20 -1.57
N PRO A 56 -13.92 20.05 -1.79
CA PRO A 56 -14.86 19.78 -0.72
C PRO A 56 -14.60 18.41 -0.08
N ARG A 57 -14.78 18.34 1.23
CA ARG A 57 -14.74 17.08 1.99
C ARG A 57 -15.99 16.28 1.65
N SER A 58 -15.79 15.06 1.13
CA SER A 58 -16.87 14.11 0.91
C SER A 58 -16.67 12.88 1.79
N PRO A 59 -17.73 12.38 2.46
CA PRO A 59 -17.64 11.19 3.29
C PRO A 59 -17.24 9.94 2.48
N ALA A 60 -17.47 9.93 1.16
CA ALA A 60 -17.06 8.85 0.27
C ALA A 60 -15.54 8.82 -0.01
N GLN A 61 -14.80 9.89 0.27
CA GLN A 61 -13.34 9.94 0.03
C GLN A 61 -12.59 8.95 0.92
N GLY A 62 -13.00 8.76 2.17
CA GLY A 62 -12.34 7.85 3.12
C GLY A 62 -12.27 6.41 2.61
N PRO A 63 -13.41 5.76 2.30
CA PRO A 63 -13.43 4.41 1.74
C PRO A 63 -12.61 4.28 0.45
N ILE A 64 -12.66 5.28 -0.43
CA ILE A 64 -11.89 5.27 -1.69
C ILE A 64 -10.38 5.25 -1.42
N ILE A 65 -9.89 6.09 -0.50
CA ILE A 65 -8.45 6.16 -0.15
C ILE A 65 -7.98 4.85 0.49
N ILE A 66 -8.81 4.26 1.35
CA ILE A 66 -8.52 2.96 1.99
C ILE A 66 -8.38 1.87 0.92
N LEU A 67 -9.33 1.80 -0.03
CA LEU A 67 -9.26 0.84 -1.13
C LEU A 67 -8.05 1.09 -2.04
N LEU A 68 -7.72 2.34 -2.32
CA LEU A 68 -6.53 2.70 -3.11
C LEU A 68 -5.22 2.28 -2.41
N ALA A 69 -5.14 2.39 -1.09
CA ALA A 69 -3.98 1.91 -0.33
C ALA A 69 -3.82 0.39 -0.43
N GLY A 70 -4.93 -0.36 -0.30
CA GLY A 70 -4.90 -1.81 -0.50
C GLY A 70 -4.51 -2.20 -1.93
N ALA A 71 -5.05 -1.52 -2.94
CA ALA A 71 -4.70 -1.73 -4.33
C ALA A 71 -3.23 -1.39 -4.62
N ALA A 72 -2.71 -0.29 -4.07
CA ALA A 72 -1.31 0.10 -4.22
C ALA A 72 -0.35 -0.94 -3.61
N GLU A 73 -0.70 -1.49 -2.45
CA GLU A 73 0.08 -2.57 -1.84
C GLU A 73 0.03 -3.85 -2.69
N PHE A 74 -1.15 -4.22 -3.20
CA PHE A 74 -1.29 -5.36 -4.10
C PHE A 74 -0.48 -5.18 -5.40
N ILE A 75 -0.52 -3.99 -6.02
CA ILE A 75 0.26 -3.67 -7.22
C ILE A 75 1.76 -3.79 -6.95
N ARG A 76 2.23 -3.29 -5.80
CA ARG A 76 3.64 -3.43 -5.40
C ARG A 76 4.06 -4.90 -5.31
N VAL A 77 3.21 -5.74 -4.73
CA VAL A 77 3.46 -7.19 -4.61
C VAL A 77 3.43 -7.85 -5.98
N TYR A 78 2.48 -7.49 -6.84
CA TYR A 78 2.38 -7.96 -8.22
C TYR A 78 3.61 -7.61 -9.05
N GLU A 79 4.11 -6.37 -8.98
CA GLU A 79 5.34 -5.99 -9.69
C GLU A 79 6.57 -6.70 -9.12
N SER A 80 6.61 -6.96 -7.81
CA SER A 80 7.65 -7.80 -7.21
C SER A 80 7.59 -9.25 -7.72
N PHE A 81 6.39 -9.79 -7.93
CA PHE A 81 6.18 -11.11 -8.55
C PHE A 81 6.68 -11.12 -10.00
N ARG A 82 6.36 -10.09 -10.79
CA ARG A 82 6.85 -9.97 -12.17
C ARG A 82 8.38 -9.94 -12.25
N GLN A 83 9.03 -9.19 -11.37
CA GLN A 83 10.50 -9.13 -11.29
C GLN A 83 11.10 -10.47 -10.83
N PHE A 84 10.45 -11.16 -9.89
CA PHE A 84 10.87 -12.50 -9.48
C PHE A 84 10.74 -13.49 -10.65
N ALA A 85 9.64 -13.44 -11.39
CA ALA A 85 9.39 -14.28 -12.54
C ALA A 85 10.43 -14.07 -13.64
N SER A 86 10.76 -12.80 -13.97
CA SER A 86 11.80 -12.49 -14.96
C SER A 86 13.19 -12.91 -14.50
N ALA A 87 13.52 -12.72 -13.22
CA ALA A 87 14.81 -13.14 -12.68
C ALA A 87 14.96 -14.67 -12.69
N ARG A 88 13.88 -15.42 -12.42
CA ARG A 88 13.85 -16.88 -12.49
C ARG A 88 14.00 -17.39 -13.92
N SER A 89 13.33 -16.78 -14.90
CA SER A 89 13.48 -17.16 -16.30
C SER A 89 14.91 -16.89 -16.80
N GLU A 90 15.48 -15.74 -16.48
CA GLU A 90 16.88 -15.42 -16.85
C GLU A 90 17.88 -16.37 -16.18
N ALA A 91 17.67 -16.72 -14.91
CA ALA A 91 18.53 -17.68 -14.21
C ALA A 91 18.45 -19.07 -14.83
N LEU A 92 17.25 -19.50 -15.25
CA LEU A 92 17.05 -20.77 -15.95
C LEU A 92 17.75 -20.77 -17.30
N GLU A 93 17.60 -19.70 -18.10
CA GLU A 93 18.29 -19.57 -19.40
C GLU A 93 19.81 -19.61 -19.25
N ARG A 94 20.36 -18.99 -18.21
CA ARG A 94 21.80 -19.07 -17.92
C ARG A 94 22.24 -20.48 -17.53
N GLN A 95 21.50 -21.15 -16.66
CA GLN A 95 21.79 -22.54 -16.29
C GLN A 95 21.74 -23.49 -17.49
N LEU A 96 20.80 -23.27 -18.40
CA LEU A 96 20.67 -24.04 -19.64
C LEU A 96 21.82 -23.74 -20.63
N ALA A 97 22.29 -22.50 -20.70
CA ALA A 97 23.43 -22.14 -21.54
C ALA A 97 24.75 -22.74 -21.02
N GLU A 98 24.91 -22.83 -19.70
CA GLU A 98 26.09 -23.41 -19.05
C GLU A 98 26.09 -24.95 -19.09
N HIS A 99 24.91 -25.58 -19.11
CA HIS A 99 24.73 -27.02 -19.15
C HIS A 99 23.78 -27.44 -20.28
N PRO A 100 24.26 -27.55 -21.54
CA PRO A 100 23.45 -28.02 -22.65
C PRO A 100 23.01 -29.46 -22.38
N MET A 101 21.72 -29.66 -22.13
CA MET A 101 21.16 -31.00 -21.93
C MET A 101 20.97 -31.70 -23.28
N PRO A 102 21.26 -33.02 -23.35
CA PRO A 102 21.22 -33.76 -24.60
C PRO A 102 19.81 -34.12 -25.09
N ASP A 103 18.77 -33.95 -24.27
CA ASP A 103 17.39 -34.36 -24.58
C ASP A 103 16.40 -33.18 -24.49
N GLU A 104 15.71 -32.91 -25.59
CA GLU A 104 14.72 -31.85 -25.76
C GLU A 104 13.43 -32.11 -24.95
N ALA A 105 13.13 -33.38 -24.63
CA ALA A 105 11.99 -33.72 -23.78
C ALA A 105 12.25 -33.37 -22.30
N MET A 106 13.46 -33.67 -21.80
CA MET A 106 13.88 -33.31 -20.44
C MET A 106 14.03 -31.78 -20.29
N PHE A 107 14.38 -31.10 -21.38
CA PHE A 107 14.42 -29.64 -21.46
C PHE A 107 13.04 -29.01 -21.22
N GLU A 108 12.01 -29.52 -21.89
CA GLU A 108 10.66 -28.97 -21.76
C GLU A 108 10.05 -29.26 -20.36
N GLU A 109 10.36 -30.42 -19.77
CA GLU A 109 9.96 -30.74 -18.38
C GLU A 109 10.58 -29.79 -17.35
N ILE A 110 11.87 -29.50 -17.46
CA ILE A 110 12.56 -28.56 -16.54
C ILE A 110 12.00 -27.15 -16.72
N ARG A 111 11.71 -26.76 -17.96
CA ARG A 111 11.10 -25.47 -18.26
C ARG A 111 9.71 -25.34 -17.64
N GLN A 112 8.91 -26.39 -17.70
CA GLN A 112 7.58 -26.43 -17.09
C GLN A 112 7.63 -26.41 -15.55
N GLN A 113 8.60 -27.10 -14.94
CA GLN A 113 8.80 -27.06 -13.48
C GLN A 113 9.36 -25.73 -12.97
N ALA A 114 10.09 -25.01 -13.81
CA ALA A 114 10.66 -23.70 -13.48
C ALA A 114 9.67 -22.52 -13.68
N ILE A 115 8.43 -22.78 -14.10
CA ILE A 115 7.41 -21.74 -14.26
C ILE A 115 7.16 -21.06 -12.90
N PRO A 116 7.41 -19.75 -12.78
CA PRO A 116 7.24 -19.04 -11.53
C PRO A 116 5.74 -18.95 -11.18
N THR A 117 5.35 -19.61 -10.09
CA THR A 117 4.00 -19.54 -9.54
C THR A 117 3.91 -18.55 -8.38
N TRP A 118 2.71 -18.05 -8.10
CA TRP A 118 2.46 -17.20 -6.94
C TRP A 118 2.89 -17.85 -5.64
N ASP A 119 2.64 -19.14 -5.46
CA ASP A 119 3.00 -19.85 -4.24
C ASP A 119 4.53 -19.93 -4.07
N SER A 120 5.27 -20.21 -5.15
CA SER A 120 6.74 -20.19 -5.12
C SER A 120 7.31 -18.81 -4.79
N PHE A 121 6.67 -17.75 -5.29
CA PHE A 121 7.05 -16.38 -5.01
C PHE A 121 6.75 -15.99 -3.56
N LEU A 122 5.57 -16.30 -3.04
CA LEU A 122 5.20 -15.98 -1.67
C LEU A 122 6.06 -16.75 -0.67
N ALA A 123 6.36 -18.03 -0.94
CA ALA A 123 7.30 -18.81 -0.14
C ALA A 123 8.71 -18.17 -0.16
N PHE A 124 9.18 -17.72 -1.32
CA PHE A 124 10.46 -17.00 -1.41
C PHE A 124 10.43 -15.67 -0.64
N ARG A 125 9.37 -14.87 -0.80
CA ARG A 125 9.19 -13.56 -0.16
C ARG A 125 9.22 -13.67 1.37
N TYR A 126 8.59 -14.71 1.91
CA TYR A 126 8.49 -14.93 3.35
C TYR A 126 9.51 -15.94 3.90
N SER A 127 10.48 -16.38 3.08
CA SER A 127 11.51 -17.36 3.47
C SER A 127 12.38 -16.95 4.67
N SER A 128 12.40 -15.67 5.02
CA SER A 128 13.09 -15.16 6.22
C SER A 128 12.37 -15.50 7.53
N LEU A 129 11.10 -15.90 7.49
CA LEU A 129 10.38 -16.38 8.66
C LEU A 129 10.68 -17.87 8.88
N PRO A 130 10.77 -18.34 10.13
CA PRO A 130 11.05 -19.74 10.47
C PRO A 130 9.80 -20.63 10.30
N ILE A 131 9.06 -20.44 9.20
CA ILE A 131 7.81 -21.13 8.89
C ILE A 131 7.98 -21.78 7.52
N ASP A 132 7.62 -23.05 7.42
CA ASP A 132 7.63 -23.78 6.15
C ASP A 132 6.39 -23.46 5.32
N PHE A 133 6.51 -22.46 4.45
CA PHE A 133 5.44 -22.06 3.54
C PHE A 133 5.26 -22.99 2.35
N ALA A 134 6.21 -23.91 2.06
CA ALA A 134 6.06 -24.87 0.98
C ALA A 134 4.92 -25.86 1.28
N ASN A 135 4.76 -26.22 2.55
CA ASN A 135 3.70 -27.11 3.04
C ASN A 135 2.43 -26.38 3.48
N SER A 136 2.41 -25.04 3.41
CA SER A 136 1.28 -24.22 3.89
C SER A 136 1.12 -22.93 3.09
N PRO A 137 0.75 -23.02 1.80
CA PRO A 137 0.58 -21.84 0.93
C PRO A 137 -0.50 -20.88 1.46
N ALA A 138 -1.52 -21.40 2.13
CA ALA A 138 -2.57 -20.60 2.77
C ALA A 138 -2.02 -19.58 3.79
N LEU A 139 -0.96 -19.93 4.53
CA LEU A 139 -0.33 -19.00 5.49
C LEU A 139 0.40 -17.87 4.77
N ALA A 140 1.02 -18.15 3.62
CA ALA A 140 1.71 -17.14 2.83
C ALA A 140 0.72 -16.14 2.21
N TRP A 141 -0.41 -16.63 1.70
CA TRP A 141 -1.53 -15.79 1.26
C TRP A 141 -2.14 -14.99 2.43
N GLY A 142 -2.25 -15.60 3.62
CA GLY A 142 -2.68 -14.92 4.83
C GLY A 142 -1.76 -13.76 5.22
N LEU A 143 -0.45 -13.95 5.17
CA LEU A 143 0.52 -12.88 5.43
C LEU A 143 0.41 -11.74 4.40
N LEU A 144 0.21 -12.07 3.12
CA LEU A 144 -0.05 -11.05 2.10
C LEU A 144 -1.34 -10.27 2.41
N ALA A 145 -2.41 -10.96 2.80
CA ALA A 145 -3.66 -10.30 3.20
C ALA A 145 -3.45 -9.36 4.40
N VAL A 146 -2.62 -9.75 5.37
CA VAL A 146 -2.24 -8.90 6.51
C VAL A 146 -1.47 -7.66 6.05
N GLU A 147 -0.52 -7.77 5.13
CA GLU A 147 0.19 -6.61 4.57
C GLU A 147 -0.78 -5.62 3.91
N VAL A 148 -1.72 -6.12 3.09
CA VAL A 148 -2.75 -5.31 2.44
C VAL A 148 -3.64 -4.62 3.48
N LEU A 149 -4.08 -5.36 4.51
CA LEU A 149 -4.89 -4.80 5.60
C LEU A 149 -4.12 -3.75 6.40
N LEU A 150 -2.82 -3.92 6.64
CA LEU A 150 -2.00 -2.92 7.32
C LEU A 150 -1.92 -1.61 6.51
N ALA A 151 -1.79 -1.69 5.18
CA ALA A 151 -1.84 -0.51 4.32
C ALA A 151 -3.21 0.18 4.38
N MET A 152 -4.29 -0.59 4.32
CA MET A 152 -5.66 -0.08 4.44
C MET A 152 -5.92 0.59 5.79
N LEU A 153 -5.51 -0.04 6.90
CA LEU A 153 -5.66 0.47 8.26
C LEU A 153 -4.84 1.74 8.48
N ALA A 154 -3.59 1.78 7.97
CA ALA A 154 -2.76 2.98 8.06
C ALA A 154 -3.37 4.16 7.28
N ALA A 155 -3.88 3.89 6.07
CA ALA A 155 -4.58 4.89 5.27
C ALA A 155 -5.85 5.41 5.97
N GLY A 156 -6.67 4.49 6.50
CA GLY A 156 -7.90 4.83 7.22
C GLY A 156 -7.63 5.60 8.52
N GLY A 157 -6.65 5.16 9.31
CA GLY A 157 -6.24 5.82 10.54
C GLY A 157 -5.71 7.24 10.30
N LEU A 158 -4.85 7.42 9.29
CA LEU A 158 -4.34 8.74 8.95
C LEU A 158 -5.43 9.64 8.35
N TRP A 159 -6.29 9.11 7.49
CA TRP A 159 -7.42 9.86 6.95
C TRP A 159 -8.36 10.35 8.06
N TRP A 160 -8.68 9.48 9.01
CA TRP A 160 -9.49 9.84 10.17
C TRP A 160 -8.80 10.92 11.03
N TYR A 161 -7.51 10.77 11.31
CA TYR A 161 -6.73 11.75 12.06
C TYR A 161 -6.69 13.14 11.40
N LEU A 162 -6.51 13.19 10.07
CA LEU A 162 -6.43 14.45 9.31
C LEU A 162 -7.80 15.11 9.07
N ASN A 163 -8.88 14.35 9.21
CA ASN A 163 -10.24 14.84 9.01
C ASN A 163 -11.07 14.93 10.29
N ARG A 164 -10.49 14.59 11.46
CA ARG A 164 -11.15 14.83 12.74
C ARG A 164 -11.51 16.32 12.83
N PRO A 165 -12.77 16.67 13.16
CA PRO A 165 -13.09 18.05 13.48
C PRO A 165 -12.17 18.45 14.63
N ALA A 166 -11.48 19.60 14.50
CA ALA A 166 -10.74 20.15 15.61
C ALA A 166 -11.73 20.25 16.77
N SER A 167 -11.51 19.47 17.82
CA SER A 167 -12.28 19.56 19.06
C SER A 167 -12.35 21.05 19.38
N SER A 168 -13.58 21.54 19.49
CA SER A 168 -13.91 22.91 19.82
C SER A 168 -13.01 23.37 20.98
N ALA A 169 -12.01 24.18 20.67
CA ALA A 169 -11.57 25.18 21.62
C ALA A 169 -12.83 26.00 21.89
N LYS A 170 -13.55 25.66 22.97
CA LYS A 170 -14.59 26.52 23.53
C LYS A 170 -13.97 27.93 23.54
N PRO A 171 -14.57 28.93 22.88
CA PRO A 171 -14.31 30.30 23.29
C PRO A 171 -14.59 30.30 24.78
N LYS A 172 -13.59 30.66 25.58
CA LYS A 172 -13.80 30.90 27.00
C LYS A 172 -14.86 31.99 27.04
N ASP A 173 -16.07 31.60 27.39
CA ASP A 173 -17.21 32.48 27.60
C ASP A 173 -16.83 33.39 28.77
N THR A 174 -16.23 34.53 28.47
CA THR A 174 -16.04 35.62 29.43
C THR A 174 -17.35 36.40 29.46
N SER A 175 -18.35 35.81 30.12
CA SER A 175 -19.55 36.48 30.58
C SER A 175 -19.38 36.75 32.08
N GLU A 176 -18.83 37.92 32.40
CA GLU A 176 -18.78 38.63 33.70
C GLU A 176 -18.09 39.97 33.35
N ASP A 177 -18.63 41.19 33.43
CA ASP A 177 -19.72 41.78 34.18
C ASP A 177 -20.30 42.96 33.35
N GLN A 178 -21.62 43.04 33.19
CA GLN A 178 -22.29 44.34 33.06
C GLN A 178 -23.37 44.44 34.13
N PRO A 179 -23.23 45.34 35.12
CA PRO A 179 -24.27 45.56 36.11
C PRO A 179 -25.37 46.43 35.52
N GLY A 180 -26.58 45.85 35.44
CA GLY A 180 -27.87 46.46 35.78
C GLY A 180 -28.40 47.67 34.98
N PRO A 181 -29.70 47.70 34.63
CA PRO A 181 -30.32 48.85 34.00
C PRO A 181 -30.49 49.98 35.05
N GLN A 182 -29.89 51.14 34.80
CA GLN A 182 -30.24 52.36 35.53
C GLN A 182 -31.43 53.03 34.83
N THR A 183 -32.61 52.81 35.40
CA THR A 183 -33.76 53.70 35.28
C THR A 183 -33.60 54.87 36.26
N ALA A 184 -33.63 56.10 35.75
CA ALA A 184 -34.05 57.33 36.44
C ALA A 184 -34.16 58.42 35.34
N GLU A 185 -35.36 58.73 34.86
CA GLU A 185 -36.20 59.91 35.19
C GLU A 185 -36.29 60.86 34.00
#